data_AF-A0A1I8BZK7-F1
#
_entry.id   AF-A0A1I8BZK7-F1
#
_cell.length_a   1.000
_cell.length_b   1.000
_cell.length_c   1.000
_cell.angle_alpha   90.00
_cell.angle_beta   90.00
_cell.angle_gamma   90.00
#
_symmetry.space_group_name_H-M   'P 1'
#
loop_
_entity.id
_entity.type
_entity.pdbx_description
1 polymer ?
#
loop_
_entity_poly.entity_id
_entity_poly.type
_entity_poly.pdbx_seq_one_letter_code
_entity_poly.pdbx_strand_id
1 'polypeptide(L)'
;MLFILIFYLALFQSENSKFSKADPKDQLERDVEKIAEYILFNKNVQTDIYAEKVRNSLVVQRGFHEDNVKNLKITWDDMKKTMEKTMEKLETKAFFKRTKHFFICKSYIVFTSCKLNFARIFESIKSKYLKLSHYYADSLQLQSRCLAKFFVKTYGIGNVIGMKSSELLINEEKAIQFSNSVKHLNELFVIRWYWEKTRIPENFPNLKYDKGTVEFEELEKCNKLLRFVISNPNL
;
A
#
# COMPACT_ATOMS: atom_id res chain seq x y z
N MET A 1 -33.74 14.93 -14.51
CA MET A 1 -32.36 15.17 -14.99
C MET A 1 -31.56 13.88 -14.81
N LEU A 2 -31.82 12.92 -15.71
CA LEU A 2 -31.55 11.48 -15.55
C LEU A 2 -30.46 10.99 -16.54
N PHE A 3 -29.71 11.90 -17.16
CA PHE A 3 -28.88 11.60 -18.35
C PHE A 3 -27.36 11.71 -18.16
N ILE A 4 -26.86 11.99 -16.95
CA ILE A 4 -25.40 12.04 -16.69
C ILE A 4 -24.90 10.80 -15.93
N LEU A 5 -25.76 10.07 -15.21
CA LEU A 5 -25.35 8.85 -14.50
C LEU A 5 -25.18 7.62 -15.41
N ILE A 6 -25.82 7.58 -16.57
CA ILE A 6 -25.74 6.42 -17.49
C ILE A 6 -24.41 6.40 -18.27
N PHE A 7 -23.77 7.55 -18.48
CA PHE A 7 -22.46 7.61 -19.14
C PHE A 7 -21.30 7.12 -18.27
N TYR A 8 -21.40 7.21 -16.93
CA TYR A 8 -20.37 6.68 -16.02
C TYR A 8 -20.49 5.16 -15.80
N LEU A 9 -21.70 4.60 -15.89
CA LEU A 9 -21.92 3.15 -15.81
C LEU A 9 -21.60 2.42 -17.12
N ALA A 10 -21.78 3.07 -18.28
CA ALA A 10 -21.48 2.48 -19.58
C ALA A 10 -19.97 2.46 -19.92
N LEU A 11 -19.14 3.32 -19.32
CA LEU A 11 -17.69 3.32 -19.52
C LEU A 11 -16.96 2.21 -18.72
N PHE A 12 -17.61 1.59 -17.73
CA PHE A 12 -17.02 0.48 -16.95
C PHE A 12 -17.59 -0.90 -17.27
N GLN A 13 -18.67 -1.01 -18.05
CA GLN A 13 -19.31 -2.30 -18.36
C GLN A 13 -19.05 -2.85 -19.77
N SER A 14 -18.33 -2.15 -20.67
CA SER A 14 -18.11 -2.63 -22.04
C SER A 14 -16.68 -3.06 -22.41
N GLU A 15 -15.75 -3.16 -21.46
CA GLU A 15 -14.46 -3.85 -21.70
C GLU A 15 -14.46 -5.33 -21.25
N ASN A 16 -15.63 -5.93 -21.09
CA ASN A 16 -15.77 -7.37 -21.30
C ASN A 16 -15.83 -7.66 -22.81
N SER A 17 -14.70 -7.55 -23.51
CA SER A 17 -14.57 -8.21 -24.80
C SER A 17 -13.14 -8.70 -24.99
N LYS A 18 -13.04 -10.02 -24.86
CA LYS A 18 -11.84 -10.88 -24.99
C LYS A 18 -10.98 -10.91 -23.74
N PHE A 19 -11.00 -12.08 -23.10
CA PHE A 19 -9.84 -12.70 -22.49
C PHE A 19 -8.59 -12.45 -23.35
N SER A 20 -7.95 -11.29 -23.15
CA SER A 20 -6.52 -11.24 -23.23
C SER A 20 -6.07 -12.22 -22.16
N LYS A 21 -5.45 -13.32 -22.57
CA LYS A 21 -4.57 -14.05 -21.67
C LYS A 21 -3.52 -13.01 -21.28
N ALA A 22 -3.78 -12.28 -20.20
CA ALA A 22 -2.77 -11.42 -19.63
C ALA A 22 -1.52 -12.27 -19.50
N ASP A 23 -0.37 -11.69 -19.85
CA ASP A 23 0.89 -12.39 -19.77
C ASP A 23 0.95 -13.07 -18.38
N PRO A 24 1.34 -14.35 -18.28
CA PRO A 24 1.52 -15.01 -16.99
C PRO A 24 2.21 -14.13 -15.94
N LYS A 25 3.11 -13.24 -16.38
CA LYS A 25 3.76 -12.23 -15.53
C LYS A 25 2.78 -11.19 -14.96
N ASP A 26 1.89 -10.63 -15.78
CA ASP A 26 0.89 -9.65 -15.33
C ASP A 26 -0.16 -10.28 -14.41
N GLN A 27 -0.48 -11.56 -14.64
CA GLN A 27 -1.43 -12.27 -13.78
C GLN A 27 -0.83 -12.61 -12.41
N LEU A 28 0.45 -12.99 -12.38
CA LEU A 28 1.21 -13.21 -11.15
C LEU A 28 1.28 -11.92 -10.32
N GLU A 29 1.59 -10.78 -10.96
CA GLU A 29 1.66 -9.48 -10.28
C GLU A 29 0.31 -9.14 -9.63
N ARG A 30 -0.80 -9.20 -10.38
CA ARG A 30 -2.14 -8.94 -9.84
C ARG A 30 -2.54 -9.89 -8.70
N ASP A 31 -2.20 -11.17 -8.80
CA ASP A 31 -2.52 -12.12 -7.75
C ASP A 31 -1.71 -11.85 -6.46
N VAL A 32 -0.48 -11.36 -6.59
CA VAL A 32 0.38 -10.95 -5.46
C VAL A 32 -0.09 -9.62 -4.87
N GLU A 33 -0.51 -8.66 -5.68
CA GLU A 33 -1.11 -7.40 -5.21
C GLU A 33 -2.32 -7.68 -4.31
N LYS A 34 -3.22 -8.58 -4.70
CA LYS A 34 -4.37 -8.98 -3.85
C LYS A 34 -3.96 -9.60 -2.51
N ILE A 35 -2.85 -10.34 -2.48
CA ILE A 35 -2.29 -10.87 -1.23
C ILE A 35 -1.75 -9.71 -0.37
N ALA A 36 -1.03 -8.76 -0.97
CA ALA A 36 -0.49 -7.59 -0.29
C ALA A 36 -1.62 -6.70 0.27
N GLU A 37 -2.69 -6.49 -0.49
CA GLU A 37 -3.88 -5.74 -0.07
C GLU A 37 -4.59 -6.42 1.10
N TYR A 38 -4.73 -7.76 1.07
CA TYR A 38 -5.24 -8.49 2.22
C TYR A 38 -4.38 -8.22 3.47
N ILE A 39 -3.05 -8.24 3.34
CA ILE A 39 -2.13 -7.93 4.45
C ILE A 39 -2.35 -6.49 4.92
N LEU A 40 -2.41 -5.51 4.01
CA LEU A 40 -2.61 -4.10 4.33
C LEU A 40 -3.84 -3.85 5.20
N PHE A 41 -4.96 -4.50 4.89
CA PHE A 41 -6.23 -4.27 5.60
C PHE A 41 -6.46 -5.15 6.82
N ASN A 42 -5.83 -6.33 6.86
CA ASN A 42 -6.15 -7.36 7.87
C ASN A 42 -4.98 -7.67 8.80
N LYS A 43 -3.79 -7.12 8.54
CA LYS A 43 -2.60 -7.33 9.34
C LYS A 43 -2.01 -5.97 9.70
N ASN A 44 -1.64 -5.82 10.96
CA ASN A 44 -0.98 -4.61 11.45
C ASN A 44 0.51 -4.66 11.10
N VAL A 45 0.83 -4.60 9.81
CA VAL A 45 2.20 -4.59 9.29
C VAL A 45 2.45 -3.29 8.58
N GLN A 46 3.60 -2.68 8.87
CA GLN A 46 4.01 -1.45 8.21
C GLN A 46 4.49 -1.73 6.78
N THR A 47 4.13 -0.84 5.87
CA THR A 47 4.64 -0.83 4.49
C THR A 47 5.91 -0.01 4.38
N ASP A 48 6.79 -0.44 3.47
CA ASP A 48 8.03 0.22 3.13
C ASP A 48 7.91 0.93 1.79
N ILE A 49 8.70 1.99 1.63
CA ILE A 49 8.89 2.69 0.36
C ILE A 49 10.22 2.22 -0.21
N TYR A 50 10.20 1.76 -1.46
CA TYR A 50 11.38 1.26 -2.16
C TYR A 50 11.41 1.81 -3.58
N ALA A 51 12.57 1.76 -4.22
CA ALA A 51 12.71 2.10 -5.62
C ALA A 51 13.07 0.84 -6.41
N GLU A 52 12.50 0.72 -7.59
CA GLU A 52 12.81 -0.36 -8.53
C GLU A 52 13.21 0.23 -9.88
N LYS A 53 14.18 -0.40 -10.53
CA LYS A 53 14.58 -0.01 -11.89
C LYS A 53 13.63 -0.67 -12.89
N VAL A 54 12.76 0.13 -13.50
CA VAL A 54 11.86 -0.30 -14.56
C VAL A 54 12.40 0.23 -15.89
N ARG A 55 12.91 -0.67 -16.74
CA ARG A 55 13.61 -0.31 -17.98
C ARG A 55 14.79 0.65 -17.69
N ASN A 56 14.64 1.93 -18.02
CA ASN A 56 15.66 2.98 -17.87
C ASN A 56 15.27 4.06 -16.84
N SER A 57 14.21 3.85 -16.06
CA SER A 57 13.79 4.77 -15.00
C SER A 57 13.79 4.10 -13.62
N LEU A 58 13.99 4.92 -12.59
CA LEU A 58 13.73 4.54 -11.20
C LEU A 58 12.28 4.89 -10.89
N VAL A 59 11.50 3.88 -10.50
CA VAL A 59 10.11 4.04 -10.08
C VAL A 59 10.06 3.81 -8.58
N VAL A 60 9.46 4.75 -7.84
CA VAL A 60 9.21 4.59 -6.41
C VAL A 60 7.91 3.84 -6.23
N GLN A 61 7.95 2.79 -5.42
CA GLN A 61 6.82 1.92 -5.11
C GLN A 61 6.64 1.82 -3.59
N ARG A 62 5.53 1.18 -3.20
CA ARG A 62 5.22 0.87 -1.81
C ARG A 62 4.79 -0.59 -1.68
N GLY A 63 5.23 -1.25 -0.63
CA GLY A 63 4.98 -2.67 -0.44
C GLY A 63 5.44 -3.19 0.91
N PHE A 64 5.45 -4.51 1.08
CA PHE A 64 5.95 -5.16 2.29
C PHE A 64 7.28 -5.85 2.02
N HIS A 65 8.33 -5.48 2.76
CA HIS A 65 9.60 -6.22 2.72
C HIS A 65 9.42 -7.64 3.28
N GLU A 66 10.16 -8.60 2.73
CA GLU A 66 10.08 -10.02 3.11
C GLU A 66 10.24 -10.26 4.61
N ASP A 67 11.16 -9.53 5.25
CA ASP A 67 11.41 -9.68 6.68
C ASP A 67 10.22 -9.28 7.56
N ASN A 68 9.37 -8.36 7.08
CA ASN A 68 8.22 -7.87 7.81
C ASN A 68 7.03 -8.84 7.74
N VAL A 69 7.00 -9.72 6.72
CA VAL A 69 5.86 -10.61 6.45
C VAL A 69 6.16 -12.10 6.58
N LYS A 70 7.44 -12.50 6.53
CA LYS A 70 7.86 -13.92 6.50
C LYS A 70 7.30 -14.77 7.65
N ASN A 71 7.02 -14.15 8.80
CA ASN A 71 6.50 -14.83 9.99
C ASN A 71 4.98 -14.72 10.17
N LEU A 72 4.27 -14.02 9.28
CA LEU A 72 2.82 -13.90 9.36
C LEU A 72 2.15 -15.24 9.14
N LYS A 73 1.17 -15.54 10.00
CA LYS A 73 0.30 -16.72 9.84
C LYS A 73 -0.98 -16.28 9.16
N ILE A 74 -1.11 -16.67 7.89
CA ILE A 74 -2.30 -16.39 7.07
C ILE A 74 -2.80 -17.71 6.49
N THR A 75 -4.04 -18.07 6.79
CA THR A 75 -4.68 -19.24 6.20
C THR A 75 -5.52 -18.85 5.00
N TRP A 76 -5.73 -19.78 4.08
CA TRP A 76 -6.68 -19.60 2.98
C TRP A 76 -8.09 -19.32 3.50
N ASP A 77 -8.52 -20.00 4.57
CA ASP A 77 -9.87 -19.78 5.12
C ASP A 77 -10.04 -18.35 5.65
N ASP A 78 -9.01 -17.78 6.27
CA ASP A 78 -9.02 -16.38 6.71
C ASP A 78 -9.08 -15.42 5.52
N MET A 79 -8.25 -15.65 4.49
CA MET A 79 -8.25 -14.83 3.27
C MET A 79 -9.57 -14.91 2.52
N LYS A 80 -10.08 -16.13 2.34
CA LYS A 80 -11.33 -16.42 1.64
C LYS A 80 -12.50 -15.68 2.28
N LYS A 81 -12.63 -15.71 3.61
CA LYS A 81 -13.70 -14.99 4.32
C LYS A 81 -13.67 -13.48 4.08
N THR A 82 -12.49 -12.89 3.93
CA THR A 82 -12.36 -11.47 3.61
C THR A 82 -12.64 -11.23 2.12
N MET A 83 -12.07 -12.04 1.23
CA MET A 83 -12.24 -11.91 -0.22
C MET A 83 -13.68 -12.13 -0.66
N GLU A 84 -14.43 -13.08 -0.06
CA GLU A 84 -15.85 -13.30 -0.38
C GLU A 84 -16.76 -12.14 0.06
N LYS A 85 -16.27 -11.17 0.86
CA LYS A 85 -17.00 -9.93 1.16
C LYS A 85 -16.86 -8.89 0.06
N THR A 86 -15.79 -8.97 -0.71
CA THR A 86 -15.40 -7.93 -1.68
C THR A 86 -15.42 -8.43 -3.13
N MET A 87 -15.31 -9.74 -3.35
CA MET A 87 -15.27 -10.41 -4.63
C MET A 87 -16.36 -11.49 -4.71
N GLU A 88 -16.80 -11.80 -5.93
CA GLU A 88 -17.72 -12.91 -6.13
C GLU A 88 -17.08 -14.26 -5.73
N LYS A 89 -17.91 -15.20 -5.29
CA LYS A 89 -17.46 -16.54 -4.88
C LYS A 89 -16.72 -17.29 -5.99
N LEU A 90 -17.14 -17.11 -7.25
CA LEU A 90 -16.49 -17.71 -8.41
C LEU A 90 -15.08 -17.14 -8.62
N GLU A 91 -14.93 -15.83 -8.51
CA GLU A 91 -13.64 -15.16 -8.61
C GLU A 91 -12.70 -15.54 -7.47
N THR A 92 -13.21 -15.65 -6.25
CA THR A 92 -12.44 -16.09 -5.08
C THR A 92 -11.89 -17.51 -5.26
N LYS A 93 -12.72 -18.43 -5.79
CA LYS A 93 -12.27 -19.78 -6.15
C LYS A 93 -11.23 -19.77 -7.27
N ALA A 94 -11.43 -18.94 -8.30
CA ALA A 94 -10.49 -18.81 -9.40
C ALA A 94 -9.14 -18.27 -8.92
N PHE A 95 -9.15 -17.26 -8.05
CA PHE A 95 -7.97 -16.72 -7.39
C PHE A 95 -7.21 -17.83 -6.64
N PHE A 96 -7.87 -18.58 -5.78
CA PHE A 96 -7.22 -19.67 -5.05
C PHE A 96 -6.62 -20.73 -5.97
N LYS A 97 -7.31 -21.08 -7.06
CA LYS A 97 -6.78 -22.05 -8.03
C LYS A 97 -5.48 -21.56 -8.66
N ARG A 98 -5.39 -20.27 -9.01
CA ARG A 98 -4.17 -19.66 -9.56
C ARG A 98 -3.06 -19.56 -8.52
N THR A 99 -3.40 -19.19 -7.29
CA THR A 99 -2.42 -18.95 -6.21
C THR A 99 -2.14 -20.17 -5.35
N LYS A 100 -2.74 -21.33 -5.62
CA LYS A 100 -2.60 -22.56 -4.80
C LYS A 100 -1.15 -22.93 -4.50
N HIS A 101 -0.24 -22.69 -5.44
CA HIS A 101 1.18 -22.99 -5.29
C HIS A 101 1.87 -22.16 -4.18
N PHE A 102 1.34 -20.97 -3.86
CA PHE A 102 1.76 -20.15 -2.71
C PHE A 102 1.34 -20.72 -1.36
N PHE A 103 0.50 -21.76 -1.33
CA PHE A 103 0.02 -22.34 -0.08
C PHE A 103 0.69 -23.69 0.21
N ILE A 104 0.99 -23.93 1.48
CA ILE A 104 1.24 -25.27 2.01
C ILE A 104 -0.05 -25.77 2.63
N CYS A 105 -0.63 -26.81 2.05
CA CYS A 105 -1.84 -27.44 2.56
C CYS A 105 -1.51 -28.70 3.36
N LYS A 106 -2.07 -28.81 4.56
CA LYS A 106 -2.07 -30.03 5.37
C LYS A 106 -3.48 -30.59 5.40
N SER A 107 -3.63 -31.83 4.97
CA SER A 107 -4.88 -32.57 5.06
C SER A 107 -4.97 -33.26 6.41
N TYR A 108 -6.03 -32.97 7.15
CA TYR A 108 -6.44 -33.70 8.35
C TYR A 108 -7.66 -34.55 8.00
N ILE A 109 -7.98 -35.53 8.85
CA ILE A 109 -9.09 -36.48 8.64
C ILE A 109 -10.42 -35.76 8.35
N VAL A 110 -10.65 -34.59 8.95
CA VAL A 110 -11.93 -33.85 8.88
C VAL A 110 -11.84 -32.56 8.06
N PHE A 111 -10.64 -32.03 7.81
CA PHE A 111 -10.48 -30.74 7.12
C PHE A 111 -9.11 -30.58 6.46
N THR A 112 -9.02 -29.76 5.42
CA THR A 112 -7.74 -29.33 4.83
C THR A 112 -7.43 -27.91 5.27
N SER A 113 -6.26 -27.67 5.86
CA SER A 113 -5.79 -26.32 6.20
C SER A 113 -4.68 -25.91 5.25
N CYS A 114 -4.88 -24.82 4.51
CA CYS A 114 -3.89 -24.24 3.62
C CYS A 114 -3.34 -22.94 4.22
N LYS A 115 -2.01 -22.87 4.37
CA LYS A 115 -1.31 -21.69 4.91
C LYS A 115 -0.45 -21.05 3.84
N LEU A 116 -0.49 -19.73 3.76
CA LEU A 116 0.35 -18.97 2.84
C LEU A 116 1.83 -19.21 3.17
N ASN A 117 2.64 -19.41 2.14
CA ASN A 117 4.08 -19.58 2.23
C ASN A 117 4.75 -18.41 1.51
N PHE A 118 5.19 -17.43 2.29
CA PHE A 118 5.85 -16.24 1.79
C PHE A 118 7.14 -16.53 1.03
N ALA A 119 7.93 -17.53 1.45
CA ALA A 119 9.15 -17.89 0.73
C ALA A 119 8.86 -18.26 -0.73
N ARG A 120 7.79 -19.03 -0.98
CA ARG A 120 7.36 -19.38 -2.35
C ARG A 120 6.87 -18.17 -3.15
N ILE A 121 6.22 -17.20 -2.49
CA ILE A 121 5.77 -15.97 -3.16
C ILE A 121 6.97 -15.16 -3.60
N PHE A 122 7.90 -14.87 -2.68
CA PHE A 122 9.11 -14.08 -2.97
C PHE A 122 10.01 -14.73 -4.03
N GLU A 123 10.15 -16.06 -3.98
CA GLU A 123 10.85 -16.84 -5.02
C GLU A 123 10.19 -16.68 -6.40
N SER A 124 8.85 -16.68 -6.46
CA SER A 124 8.10 -16.56 -7.71
C SER A 124 8.18 -15.16 -8.32
N ILE A 125 8.10 -14.11 -7.50
CA ILE A 125 8.17 -12.71 -7.98
C ILE A 125 9.59 -12.20 -8.17
N LYS A 126 10.60 -12.89 -7.65
CA LYS A 126 12.02 -12.49 -7.71
C LYS A 126 12.25 -11.06 -7.21
N SER A 127 11.56 -10.71 -6.14
CA SER A 127 11.62 -9.39 -5.48
C SER A 127 11.67 -9.61 -3.97
N LYS A 128 12.25 -8.63 -3.25
CA LYS A 128 12.21 -8.57 -1.78
C LYS A 128 10.92 -7.95 -1.23
N TYR A 129 10.08 -7.41 -2.11
CA TYR A 129 8.89 -6.65 -1.74
C TYR A 129 7.63 -7.26 -2.36
N LEU A 130 6.60 -7.44 -1.53
CA LEU A 130 5.23 -7.62 -1.99
C LEU A 130 4.67 -6.25 -2.35
N LYS A 131 4.67 -5.95 -3.64
CA LYS A 131 4.18 -4.69 -4.20
C LYS A 131 2.67 -4.54 -3.94
N LEU A 132 2.25 -3.34 -3.55
CA LEU A 132 0.84 -2.95 -3.56
C LEU A 132 0.42 -2.52 -4.96
N SER A 133 -0.86 -2.69 -5.30
CA SER A 133 -1.37 -2.09 -6.53
C SER A 133 -1.22 -0.57 -6.51
N HIS A 134 -1.11 0.01 -7.72
CA HIS A 134 -0.89 1.44 -7.91
C HIS A 134 -1.88 2.30 -7.11
N TYR A 135 -3.15 1.89 -7.06
CA TYR A 135 -4.20 2.59 -6.31
C TYR A 135 -3.88 2.75 -4.82
N TYR A 136 -3.51 1.66 -4.14
CA TYR A 136 -3.19 1.70 -2.71
C TYR A 136 -1.83 2.33 -2.43
N ALA A 137 -0.85 2.08 -3.30
CA ALA A 137 0.48 2.70 -3.19
C ALA A 137 0.39 4.22 -3.27
N ASP A 138 -0.32 4.75 -4.28
CA ASP A 138 -0.49 6.20 -4.49
C ASP A 138 -1.31 6.83 -3.38
N SER A 139 -2.38 6.16 -2.92
CA SER A 139 -3.20 6.63 -1.81
C SER A 139 -2.41 6.78 -0.51
N LEU A 140 -1.60 5.77 -0.17
CA LEU A 140 -0.73 5.82 1.00
C LEU A 140 0.36 6.88 0.85
N GLN A 141 0.90 7.07 -0.36
CA GLN A 141 1.88 8.10 -0.66
C GLN A 141 1.30 9.52 -0.50
N LEU A 142 0.09 9.74 -0.98
CA LEU A 142 -0.65 11.00 -0.80
C LEU A 142 -0.93 11.27 0.68
N GLN A 143 -1.36 10.26 1.43
CA GLN A 143 -1.55 10.38 2.87
C GLN A 143 -0.23 10.75 3.58
N SER A 144 0.86 10.04 3.29
CA SER A 144 2.17 10.33 3.87
C SER A 144 2.62 11.77 3.58
N ARG A 145 2.42 12.27 2.35
CA ARG A 145 2.70 13.67 2.00
C ARG A 145 1.80 14.67 2.73
N CYS A 146 0.51 14.35 2.92
CA CYS A 146 -0.42 15.21 3.64
C CYS A 146 -0.02 15.33 5.12
N LEU A 147 0.25 14.19 5.76
CA LEU A 147 0.72 14.12 7.14
C LEU A 147 2.04 14.87 7.32
N ALA A 148 2.98 14.68 6.40
CA ALA A 148 4.26 15.40 6.37
C ALA A 148 4.05 16.93 6.35
N LYS A 149 3.17 17.44 5.48
CA LYS A 149 2.83 18.87 5.42
C LYS A 149 2.16 19.36 6.71
N PHE A 150 1.24 18.59 7.26
CA PHE A 150 0.58 18.88 8.52
C PHE A 150 1.61 19.04 9.64
N PHE A 151 2.53 18.08 9.80
CA PHE A 151 3.58 18.16 10.80
C PHE A 151 4.48 19.39 10.63
N VAL A 152 4.93 19.70 9.42
CA VAL A 152 5.75 20.91 9.17
C VAL A 152 5.00 22.18 9.53
N LYS A 153 3.70 22.25 9.20
CA LYS A 153 2.87 23.41 9.55
C LYS A 153 2.73 23.56 11.06
N THR A 154 2.49 22.45 11.78
CA THR A 154 2.21 22.47 13.22
C THR A 154 3.47 22.67 14.07
N TYR A 155 4.61 22.09 13.69
CA TYR A 155 5.83 22.09 14.51
C TYR A 155 6.96 22.95 13.95
N GLY A 156 6.87 23.37 12.69
CA GLY A 156 7.97 24.01 11.98
C GLY A 156 9.00 23.00 11.48
N ILE A 157 9.64 23.30 10.35
CA ILE A 157 10.59 22.40 9.68
C ILE A 157 11.82 22.09 10.55
N GLY A 158 12.23 23.00 11.44
CA GLY A 158 13.36 22.78 12.35
C GLY A 158 13.12 21.67 13.38
N ASN A 159 11.86 21.38 13.69
CA ASN A 159 11.44 20.34 14.64
C ASN A 159 11.00 19.04 13.95
N VAL A 160 10.84 19.06 12.62
CA VAL A 160 10.46 17.92 11.79
C VAL A 160 11.62 17.62 10.86
N ILE A 161 12.48 16.67 11.26
CA ILE A 161 13.76 16.38 10.57
C ILE A 161 13.57 16.33 9.05
N GLY A 162 14.11 17.34 8.39
CA GLY A 162 14.15 17.47 6.94
C GLY A 162 15.60 17.54 6.47
N MET A 163 16.13 16.46 5.88
CA MET A 163 17.32 16.62 5.04
C MET A 163 16.87 17.29 3.75
N LYS A 164 17.63 18.29 3.25
CA LYS A 164 17.39 18.81 1.90
C LYS A 164 17.49 17.64 0.91
N SER A 165 16.43 17.43 0.14
CA SER A 165 16.47 16.47 -0.96
C SER A 165 17.35 17.04 -2.06
N SER A 166 18.15 16.18 -2.69
CA SER A 166 18.68 16.55 -4.01
C SER A 166 17.51 16.51 -5.01
N GLU A 167 17.50 17.43 -5.96
CA GLU A 167 16.57 17.40 -7.10
C GLU A 167 16.98 16.34 -8.13
N LEU A 168 18.20 15.80 -8.03
CA LEU A 168 18.73 14.80 -8.96
C LEU A 168 18.43 13.37 -8.47
N LEU A 169 17.69 12.61 -9.29
CA LEU A 169 17.31 11.21 -9.05
C LEU A 169 18.43 10.23 -9.43
N ILE A 170 19.59 10.36 -8.78
CA ILE A 170 20.83 9.66 -9.19
C ILE A 170 20.83 8.18 -8.74
N ASN A 171 20.11 7.86 -7.66
CA ASN A 171 20.04 6.50 -7.10
C ASN A 171 18.70 6.26 -6.39
N GLU A 172 18.47 5.01 -5.96
CA GLU A 172 17.26 4.56 -5.26
C GLU A 172 16.96 5.40 -4.01
N GLU A 173 17.98 5.70 -3.20
CA GLU A 173 17.81 6.50 -2.00
C GLU A 173 17.31 7.92 -2.34
N LYS A 174 17.90 8.57 -3.34
CA LYS A 174 17.49 9.90 -3.80
C LYS A 174 16.11 9.90 -4.43
N ALA A 175 15.74 8.83 -5.15
CA ALA A 175 14.39 8.68 -5.68
C ALA A 175 13.33 8.60 -4.57
N ILE A 176 13.59 7.79 -3.54
CA ILE A 176 12.71 7.65 -2.36
C ILE A 176 12.64 8.97 -1.57
N GLN A 177 13.78 9.66 -1.41
CA GLN A 177 13.86 10.96 -0.74
C GLN A 177 13.01 12.01 -1.47
N PHE A 178 13.20 12.14 -2.78
CA PHE A 178 12.48 13.10 -3.60
C PHE A 178 10.97 12.86 -3.59
N SER A 179 10.53 11.61 -3.76
CA SER A 179 9.10 11.27 -3.78
C SER A 179 8.37 11.59 -2.47
N ASN A 180 9.10 11.60 -1.34
CA ASN A 180 8.58 11.90 -0.01
C ASN A 180 8.92 13.31 0.47
N SER A 181 9.40 14.17 -0.42
CA SER A 181 9.76 15.53 -0.04
C SER A 181 8.54 16.45 0.06
N VAL A 182 8.65 17.44 0.95
CA VAL A 182 7.71 18.56 1.08
C VAL A 182 8.43 19.84 0.69
N LYS A 183 7.78 20.66 -0.14
CA LYS A 183 8.29 21.99 -0.49
C LYS A 183 8.07 22.96 0.67
N HIS A 184 9.13 23.57 1.16
CA HIS A 184 9.11 24.62 2.19
C HIS A 184 10.10 25.72 1.80
N LEU A 185 9.65 26.98 1.76
CA LEU A 185 10.47 28.14 1.36
C LEU A 185 11.29 27.92 0.07
N ASN A 186 10.64 27.33 -0.94
CA ASN A 186 11.23 26.95 -2.24
C ASN A 186 12.29 25.84 -2.23
N GLU A 187 12.51 25.17 -1.11
CA GLU A 187 13.39 24.01 -1.03
C GLU A 187 12.60 22.71 -0.76
N LEU A 188 13.14 21.57 -1.18
CA LEU A 188 12.54 20.25 -0.93
C LEU A 188 13.16 19.60 0.31
N PHE A 189 12.34 19.28 1.30
CA PHE A 189 12.76 18.61 2.53
C PHE A 189 12.19 17.20 2.61
N VAL A 190 13.05 16.22 2.88
CA VAL A 190 12.63 14.83 3.09
C VAL A 190 12.24 14.64 4.55
N ILE A 191 10.96 14.35 4.80
CA ILE A 191 10.52 14.02 6.16
C ILE A 191 10.78 12.53 6.41
N ARG A 192 11.89 12.21 7.07
CA ARG A 192 12.20 10.84 7.52
C ARG A 192 11.80 10.69 8.98
N TRP A 193 10.74 9.94 9.23
CA TRP A 193 10.40 9.55 10.60
C TRP A 193 11.20 8.31 10.99
N TYR A 194 12.39 8.52 11.53
CA TYR A 194 13.26 7.44 11.97
C TYR A 194 13.17 7.35 13.49
N TRP A 195 12.13 6.73 14.05
CA TRP A 195 11.84 6.74 15.50
C TRP A 195 13.07 6.44 16.40
N GLU A 196 14.00 5.61 15.93
CA GLU A 196 15.21 5.21 16.65
C GLU A 196 16.42 6.16 16.47
N LYS A 197 16.51 6.88 15.35
CA LYS A 197 17.64 7.81 15.06
C LYS A 197 17.28 9.27 15.21
N THR A 198 15.99 9.56 15.21
CA THR A 198 15.44 10.87 15.53
C THR A 198 15.51 10.94 17.04
N ARG A 199 16.39 11.78 17.61
CA ARG A 199 16.20 12.19 19.00
C ARG A 199 14.80 12.77 19.03
N ILE A 200 13.83 12.03 19.59
CA ILE A 200 12.54 12.58 19.94
C ILE A 200 12.92 13.82 20.76
N PRO A 201 12.59 15.06 20.33
CA PRO A 201 12.76 16.20 21.20
C PRO A 201 12.14 15.81 22.55
N GLU A 202 12.79 16.09 23.69
CA GLU A 202 12.29 15.66 25.01
C GLU A 202 10.81 16.07 25.25
N ASN A 203 10.31 17.02 24.45
CA ASN A 203 8.93 17.49 24.42
C ASN A 203 8.17 17.20 23.11
N PHE A 204 8.45 16.10 22.38
CA PHE A 204 7.59 15.75 21.23
C PHE A 204 6.19 15.42 21.76
N PRO A 205 5.18 16.25 21.47
CA PRO A 205 3.90 16.14 22.15
C PRO A 205 3.23 14.80 21.79
N ASN A 206 2.64 14.14 22.79
CA ASN A 206 1.65 13.09 22.55
C ASN A 206 0.39 13.78 22.03
N LEU A 207 0.22 13.80 20.70
CA LEU A 207 -0.80 14.62 20.06
C LEU A 207 -2.13 13.88 20.02
N LYS A 208 -2.99 14.22 20.96
CA LYS A 208 -4.43 14.06 20.82
C LYS A 208 -5.00 15.45 20.56
N TYR A 209 -5.47 15.68 19.33
CA TYR A 209 -6.21 16.90 19.01
C TYR A 209 -7.67 16.69 19.37
N ASP A 210 -8.26 17.64 20.08
CA ASP A 210 -9.67 17.58 20.42
C ASP A 210 -10.53 17.77 19.17
N LYS A 211 -11.64 17.01 19.10
CA LYS A 211 -12.59 17.10 18.00
C LYS A 211 -13.15 18.52 17.91
N GLY A 212 -13.10 19.11 16.71
CA GLY A 212 -13.55 20.48 16.45
C GLY A 212 -12.43 21.53 16.44
N THR A 213 -11.19 21.14 16.72
CA THR A 213 -10.01 21.99 16.48
C THR A 213 -9.62 22.00 15.01
N VAL A 214 -8.97 23.06 14.54
CA VAL A 214 -8.48 23.19 13.16
C VAL A 214 -7.47 22.08 12.86
N GLU A 215 -6.60 21.79 13.82
CA GLU A 215 -5.58 20.74 13.73
C GLU A 215 -6.22 19.36 13.59
N PHE A 216 -7.27 19.07 14.38
CA PHE A 216 -8.03 17.83 14.25
C PHE A 216 -8.67 17.71 12.87
N GLU A 217 -9.31 18.78 12.36
CA GLU A 217 -9.95 18.75 11.05
C GLU A 217 -8.95 18.60 9.89
N GLU A 218 -7.77 19.21 9.99
CA GLU A 218 -6.70 19.06 8.99
C GLU A 218 -6.10 17.66 9.01
N LEU A 219 -5.84 17.10 10.19
CA LEU A 219 -5.39 15.72 10.34
C LEU A 219 -6.46 14.74 9.80
N GLU A 220 -7.73 14.99 10.11
CA GLU A 220 -8.86 14.24 9.57
C GLU A 220 -8.90 14.29 8.04
N LYS A 221 -8.69 15.46 7.43
CA LYS A 221 -8.60 15.60 5.96
C LYS A 221 -7.49 14.74 5.36
N CYS A 222 -6.31 14.66 6.00
CA CYS A 222 -5.24 13.77 5.55
C CYS A 222 -5.64 12.28 5.65
N ASN A 223 -6.41 11.93 6.66
CA ASN A 223 -6.88 10.56 6.88
C ASN A 223 -8.14 10.19 6.07
N LYS A 224 -8.86 11.17 5.51
CA LYS A 224 -10.08 10.92 4.71
C LYS A 224 -9.81 10.01 3.52
N LEU A 225 -8.67 10.17 2.84
CA LEU A 225 -8.31 9.31 1.70
C LEU A 225 -8.12 7.86 2.16
N LEU A 226 -7.39 7.64 3.26
CA LEU A 226 -7.20 6.31 3.82
C LEU A 226 -8.53 5.69 4.28
N ARG A 227 -9.41 6.49 4.93
CA ARG A 227 -10.74 6.02 5.34
C ARG A 227 -11.60 5.65 4.13
N PHE A 228 -11.60 6.47 3.09
CA PHE A 228 -12.32 6.19 1.84
C PHE A 228 -11.83 4.89 1.20
N VAL A 229 -10.51 4.71 1.11
CA VAL A 229 -9.84 3.53 0.55
C VAL A 229 -10.14 2.27 1.37
N ILE A 230 -10.09 2.35 2.71
CA ILE A 230 -10.48 1.24 3.62
C ILE A 230 -11.98 0.92 3.49
N SER A 231 -12.83 1.94 3.37
CA SER A 231 -14.28 1.78 3.27
C SER A 231 -14.76 1.35 1.87
N ASN A 232 -13.92 1.47 0.83
CA ASN A 232 -14.25 1.13 -0.55
C ASN A 232 -13.11 0.32 -1.20
N PRO A 233 -12.85 -0.91 -0.75
CA PRO A 233 -11.72 -1.72 -1.23
C PRO A 233 -11.85 -2.21 -2.70
N ASN A 234 -12.90 -1.79 -3.41
CA ASN A 234 -13.30 -2.24 -4.74
C ASN A 234 -13.32 -1.13 -5.81
N LEU A 235 -12.84 0.07 -5.48
CA LEU A 235 -12.55 1.15 -6.44
C LEU A 235 -11.12 1.01 -6.95
#